data_AF-A0A023JCS2-F1
#
_entry.id   AF-A0A023JCS2-F1
#
_cell.length_a   1.000
_cell.length_b   1.000
_cell.length_c   1.000
_cell.angle_alpha   90.00
_cell.angle_beta   90.00
_cell.angle_gamma   90.00
#
_symmetry.space_group_name_H-M   'P 1'
#
loop_
_entity.id
_entity.type
_entity.pdbx_description
1 polymer ?
#
loop_
_entity_poly.entity_id
_entity_poly.type
_entity_poly.pdbx_seq_one_letter_code
_entity_poly.pdbx_strand_id
1 'polypeptide(L)'
;VGGRYSVCSAVGVLPLSLQYGFSVVEKFLKGARSIDQHFLSAPFENNIPVLLGLLSVWNVSFLEYPARAILPYTQALEKLAPHIQQ
;
A
#
# COMPACT_ATOMS: atom_id res chain seq x y z
N VAL A 1 4.19 -9.84 12.75
CA VAL A 1 3.68 -9.08 11.58
C VAL A 1 2.51 -9.84 10.98
N GLY A 2 1.32 -9.23 10.84
CA GLY A 2 0.16 -9.91 10.25
C GLY A 2 0.41 -10.29 8.79
N GLY A 3 -0.11 -11.43 8.33
CA GLY A 3 0.20 -12.00 7.01
C GLY A 3 0.10 -11.01 5.85
N ARG A 4 -1.02 -10.28 5.75
CA ARG A 4 -1.28 -9.26 4.72
C ARG A 4 -0.39 -7.99 4.81
N TYR A 5 0.33 -7.80 5.91
CA TYR A 5 1.26 -6.68 6.13
C TYR A 5 2.74 -7.13 6.16
N SER A 6 3.02 -8.39 5.80
CA SER A 6 4.33 -9.01 6.00
C SER A 6 5.36 -8.77 4.89
N VAL A 7 5.00 -8.09 3.80
CA VAL A 7 5.90 -7.88 2.65
C VAL A 7 7.18 -7.12 3.01
N CYS A 8 7.11 -6.15 3.94
CA CYS A 8 8.28 -5.40 4.43
C CYS A 8 9.10 -6.16 5.49
N SER A 9 8.69 -7.38 5.86
CA SER A 9 9.43 -8.26 6.77
C SER A 9 10.31 -9.25 5.98
N ALA A 10 10.98 -10.17 6.68
CA ALA A 10 11.77 -11.23 6.05
C ALA A 10 10.98 -12.04 5.00
N VAL A 11 9.65 -12.14 5.13
CA VAL A 11 8.77 -12.86 4.19
C VAL A 11 8.89 -12.32 2.77
N GLY A 12 8.90 -10.99 2.58
CA GLY A 12 9.06 -10.37 1.26
C GLY A 12 10.49 -9.92 0.97
N VAL A 13 11.21 -9.42 1.98
CA VAL A 13 12.56 -8.88 1.83
C VAL A 13 13.56 -9.94 1.36
N LEU A 14 13.48 -11.18 1.88
CA LEU A 14 14.40 -12.26 1.47
C LEU A 14 14.28 -12.61 -0.02
N PRO A 15 13.11 -13.03 -0.55
CA PRO A 15 13.00 -13.40 -1.96
C PRO A 15 13.25 -12.22 -2.90
N LEU A 16 12.83 -11.01 -2.55
CA LEU A 16 13.10 -9.81 -3.36
C LEU A 16 14.58 -9.45 -3.39
N SER A 17 15.30 -9.63 -2.28
CA SER A 17 16.74 -9.36 -2.21
C SER A 17 17.55 -10.37 -3.02
N LEU A 18 17.11 -11.64 -3.04
CA LEU A 18 17.74 -12.67 -3.88
C LEU A 18 17.57 -12.37 -5.37
N GLN A 19 16.41 -11.86 -5.78
CA GLN A 19 16.11 -11.59 -7.19
C GLN A 19 16.68 -10.26 -7.70
N TYR A 20 16.60 -9.19 -6.89
CA TYR A 20 16.89 -7.82 -7.33
C TYR A 20 18.08 -7.17 -6.60
N GLY A 21 18.68 -7.88 -5.63
CA GLY A 21 19.72 -7.34 -4.77
C GLY A 21 19.15 -6.52 -3.60
N PHE A 22 19.88 -6.54 -2.49
CA PHE A 22 19.45 -5.85 -1.27
C PHE A 22 19.33 -4.33 -1.42
N SER A 23 20.16 -3.70 -2.27
CA SER A 23 20.14 -2.25 -2.50
C SER A 23 18.82 -1.75 -3.10
N VAL A 24 18.16 -2.56 -3.94
CA VAL A 24 16.83 -2.26 -4.50
C VAL A 24 15.76 -2.38 -3.41
N VAL A 25 15.83 -3.44 -2.61
CA VAL A 25 14.87 -3.67 -1.51
C VAL A 25 15.01 -2.60 -0.43
N GLU A 26 16.22 -2.14 -0.14
CA GLU A 26 16.44 -1.03 0.79
C GLU A 26 15.75 0.26 0.31
N LYS A 27 15.79 0.57 -1.00
CA LYS A 27 15.06 1.71 -1.57
C LYS A 27 13.55 1.54 -1.42
N PHE A 28 13.04 0.33 -1.64
CA PHE A 28 11.62 0.01 -1.42
C PHE A 28 11.21 0.25 0.04
N LEU A 29 11.98 -0.24 1.01
CA LEU A 29 11.71 -0.06 2.44
C LEU A 29 11.79 1.42 2.86
N LYS A 30 12.72 2.20 2.28
CA LYS A 30 12.79 3.65 2.49
C LYS A 30 11.54 4.37 1.96
N GLY A 31 11.02 3.93 0.81
CA GLY A 31 9.77 4.43 0.25
C GLY A 31 8.57 4.15 1.16
N ALA A 32 8.45 2.92 1.67
CA ALA A 32 7.41 2.55 2.64
C ALA A 32 7.49 3.43 3.90
N ARG A 33 8.68 3.57 4.49
CA ARG A 33 8.91 4.41 5.66
C ARG A 33 8.56 5.88 5.42
N SER A 34 8.77 6.40 4.22
CA SER A 34 8.40 7.77 3.86
C SER A 34 6.89 8.00 3.99
N ILE A 35 6.09 7.05 3.48
CA ILE A 35 4.63 7.11 3.59
C ILE A 35 4.17 6.87 5.03
N ASP A 36 4.83 5.99 5.78
CA ASP A 36 4.53 5.80 7.21
C ASP A 36 4.73 7.10 8.00
N GLN A 37 5.83 7.81 7.73
CA GLN A 37 6.10 9.10 8.37
C GLN A 37 5.07 10.16 7.97
N HIS A 38 4.70 10.23 6.68
CA HIS A 38 3.64 11.11 6.20
C HIS A 38 2.32 10.83 6.91
N PHE A 39 1.94 9.56 7.01
CA PHE A 39 0.71 9.16 7.69
C PHE A 39 0.69 9.58 9.16
N LEU A 40 1.84 9.49 9.85
CA LEU A 40 1.94 9.79 11.27
C LEU A 40 2.01 11.30 11.57
N SER A 41 2.67 12.11 10.74
CA SER A 41 2.93 13.52 11.05
C SER A 41 2.12 14.54 10.24
N ALA A 42 1.55 14.17 9.08
CA ALA A 42 0.81 15.12 8.26
C ALA A 42 -0.58 15.41 8.87
N PRO A 43 -1.04 16.68 8.86
CA PRO A 43 -2.40 17.02 9.28
C PRO A 43 -3.42 16.31 8.39
N PHE A 44 -4.58 15.93 8.95
CA PHE A 44 -5.55 15.06 8.27
C PHE A 44 -6.01 15.58 6.90
N GLU A 45 -6.17 16.89 6.77
CA GLU A 45 -6.54 17.57 5.52
C GLU A 45 -5.50 17.41 4.39
N ASN A 46 -4.24 17.09 4.72
CA ASN A 46 -3.15 16.85 3.76
C ASN A 46 -2.64 15.40 3.84
N ASN A 47 -3.33 14.53 4.57
CA ASN A 47 -2.88 13.16 4.84
C ASN A 47 -3.49 12.20 3.80
N ILE A 48 -2.69 11.82 2.81
CA ILE A 48 -3.16 11.05 1.65
C ILE A 48 -3.82 9.71 2.07
N PRO A 49 -3.22 8.87 2.93
CA PRO A 49 -3.89 7.66 3.39
C PRO A 49 -5.20 7.91 4.16
N VAL A 50 -5.26 8.96 4.99
CA VAL A 50 -6.49 9.32 5.74
C VAL A 50 -7.60 9.74 4.79
N LEU A 51 -7.32 10.63 3.85
CA LEU A 51 -8.30 11.09 2.86
C LEU A 51 -8.81 9.91 2.01
N LEU A 52 -7.93 9.02 1.57
CA LEU A 52 -8.31 7.83 0.79
C LEU A 52 -9.19 6.86 1.59
N GLY A 53 -8.94 6.74 2.89
CA GLY A 53 -9.79 6.00 3.82
C GLY A 53 -11.18 6.64 4.00
N LEU A 54 -11.23 7.96 4.22
CA LEU A 54 -12.48 8.70 4.37
C LEU A 54 -13.34 8.64 3.11
N LEU A 55 -12.74 8.76 1.92
CA LEU A 55 -13.44 8.57 0.65
C LEU A 55 -14.00 7.15 0.51
N SER A 56 -13.31 6.13 1.03
CA SER A 56 -13.86 4.77 1.08
C SER A 56 -15.11 4.69 1.93
N VAL A 57 -15.07 5.25 3.13
CA VAL A 57 -16.19 5.25 4.07
C VAL A 57 -17.35 6.05 3.49
N TRP A 58 -17.09 7.19 2.86
CA TRP A 58 -18.11 7.99 2.19
C TRP A 58 -18.84 7.20 1.09
N ASN A 59 -18.08 6.61 0.18
CA ASN A 59 -18.65 5.86 -0.95
C ASN A 59 -19.44 4.62 -0.48
N VAL A 60 -18.93 3.88 0.50
CA VAL A 60 -19.57 2.64 0.95
C VAL A 60 -20.75 2.92 1.89
N SER A 61 -20.57 3.79 2.88
CA SER A 61 -21.56 3.98 3.96
C SER A 61 -22.63 5.03 3.65
N PHE A 62 -22.34 6.02 2.79
CA PHE A 62 -23.29 7.11 2.51
C PHE A 62 -23.85 7.06 1.08
N LEU A 63 -23.04 6.66 0.10
CA LEU A 63 -23.48 6.53 -1.30
C LEU A 63 -23.88 5.09 -1.68
N GLU A 64 -23.75 4.13 -0.75
CA GLU A 64 -24.10 2.73 -0.95
C GLU A 64 -23.42 2.10 -2.17
N TYR A 65 -22.16 2.47 -2.45
CA TYR A 65 -21.34 1.85 -3.47
C TYR A 65 -20.48 0.74 -2.85
N PRO A 66 -20.88 -0.54 -2.92
CA PRO A 66 -20.22 -1.63 -2.19
C PRO A 66 -18.91 -2.09 -2.85
N ALA A 67 -18.66 -1.70 -4.10
CA ALA A 67 -17.54 -2.18 -4.88
C ALA A 67 -16.50 -1.07 -5.11
N ARG A 68 -15.22 -1.44 -5.05
CA ARG A 68 -14.09 -0.58 -5.39
C ARG A 68 -13.27 -1.26 -6.49
N ALA A 69 -13.16 -0.61 -7.64
CA ALA A 69 -12.27 -1.05 -8.72
C ALA A 69 -10.85 -0.49 -8.51
N ILE A 70 -9.83 -1.34 -8.64
CA ILE A 70 -8.41 -0.94 -8.61
C ILE A 70 -7.85 -1.13 -10.02
N LEU A 71 -7.60 -0.02 -10.71
CA LEU A 71 -7.25 -0.01 -12.14
C LEU A 71 -5.87 0.63 -12.36
N PRO A 72 -4.76 -0.11 -12.11
CA PRO A 72 -3.43 0.40 -12.39
C PRO A 72 -3.18 0.43 -13.90
N TYR A 73 -2.82 1.60 -14.44
CA TYR A 73 -2.52 1.78 -15.87
C TYR A 73 -1.10 1.32 -16.24
N THR A 74 -0.60 0.25 -15.60
CA THR A 74 0.71 -0.33 -15.89
C THR A 74 0.69 -1.84 -15.68
N GLN A 75 1.20 -2.58 -16.67
CA GLN A 75 1.25 -4.04 -16.63
C GLN A 75 2.09 -4.56 -15.47
N ALA A 76 3.11 -3.80 -15.04
CA ALA A 76 3.96 -4.18 -13.92
C ALA A 76 3.19 -4.31 -12.59
N LEU A 77 2.01 -3.70 -12.47
CA LEU A 77 1.17 -3.74 -11.27
C LEU A 77 -0.02 -4.70 -11.40
N GLU A 78 0.01 -5.65 -12.35
CA GLU A 78 -1.07 -6.63 -12.54
C GLU A 78 -1.40 -7.40 -11.23
N LYS A 79 -0.40 -7.70 -10.40
CA LYS A 79 -0.57 -8.42 -9.14
C LYS A 79 -0.87 -7.52 -7.93
N LEU A 80 -1.00 -6.21 -8.13
CA LEU A 80 -1.33 -5.28 -7.06
C LEU A 80 -2.78 -5.46 -6.58
N ALA A 81 -3.75 -5.54 -7.50
CA ALA A 81 -5.16 -5.68 -7.13
C ALA A 81 -5.43 -6.97 -6.32
N PRO A 82 -4.91 -8.15 -6.71
CA PRO A 82 -5.01 -9.36 -5.89
C PRO A 82 -4.37 -9.21 -4.49
N HIS A 83 -3.26 -8.48 -4.37
CA HIS A 83 -2.64 -8.24 -3.06
C HIS A 83 -3.49 -7.37 -2.15
N ILE A 84 -4.14 -6.33 -2.68
CA ILE A 84 -5.03 -5.44 -1.91
C ILE A 84 -6.34 -6.14 -1.50
N GLN A 85 -6.76 -7.19 -2.21
CA GLN A 85 -8.00 -7.90 -1.94
C GLN A 85 -7.96 -8.79 -0.68
N GLN A 86 -6.77 -9.21 -0.22
CA GLN A 86 -6.57 -10.17 0.87
C GLN A 86 -6.92 -9.60 2.26
#